data_AF-A0A089K8G8-F1
#
_entry.id   AF-A0A089K8G8-F1
#
_cell.length_a   1.000
_cell.length_b   1.000
_cell.length_c   1.000
_cell.angle_alpha   90.00
_cell.angle_beta   90.00
_cell.angle_gamma   90.00
#
_symmetry.space_group_name_H-M   'P 1'
#
loop_
_entity.id
_entity.type
_entity.pdbx_description
1 polymer ?
#
loop_
_entity_poly.entity_id
_entity_poly.type
_entity_poly.pdbx_seq_one_letter_code
_entity_poly.pdbx_strand_id
1 'polypeptide(L)'
;MPPHRQKKAKRERLHAFAKNVILLRGGMGKKQREALRAQIASIPDDQERVIIATGKLIGEGFDDSRLDTLFLVHPISWTGTLQQYAGRLHRSHVNKEEVKIYDYIDLQVPIQVPMLMAMFKKRVKGYRKMGYQGAELY
;
A
#
# COMPACT_ATOMS: atom_id res chain seq x y z
N MET A 1 10.31 -3.89 -19.82
CA MET A 1 10.61 -2.53 -19.30
C MET A 1 11.17 -2.61 -17.87
N PRO A 2 12.20 -1.84 -17.53
CA PRO A 2 12.82 -1.93 -16.20
C PRO A 2 11.91 -1.40 -15.06
N PRO A 3 12.00 -1.94 -13.83
CA PRO A 3 11.01 -1.71 -12.76
C PRO A 3 10.83 -0.25 -12.32
N HIS A 4 11.86 0.57 -12.49
CA HIS A 4 11.85 1.98 -12.12
C HIS A 4 11.03 2.86 -13.10
N ARG A 5 10.92 2.46 -14.37
CA ARG A 5 10.09 3.17 -15.38
C ARG A 5 8.60 2.96 -15.15
N GLN A 6 8.18 1.78 -14.69
CA GLN A 6 6.76 1.47 -14.44
C GLN A 6 6.14 2.34 -13.33
N LYS A 7 6.89 2.63 -12.26
CA LYS A 7 6.39 3.46 -11.14
C LYS A 7 6.22 4.93 -11.52
N LYS A 8 7.09 5.46 -12.37
CA LYS A 8 6.99 6.85 -12.86
C LYS A 8 5.76 7.02 -13.76
N ALA A 9 5.52 6.09 -14.69
CA ALA A 9 4.35 6.09 -15.56
C ALA A 9 3.03 5.95 -14.77
N LYS A 10 3.01 5.14 -13.70
CA LYS A 10 1.84 5.03 -12.81
C LYS A 10 1.57 6.34 -12.05
N ARG A 11 2.62 7.04 -11.61
CA ARG A 11 2.48 8.34 -10.94
C ARG A 11 1.80 9.38 -11.84
N GLU A 12 2.22 9.49 -13.10
CA GLU A 12 1.66 10.45 -14.06
C GLU A 12 0.17 10.23 -14.31
N ARG A 13 -0.29 8.98 -14.37
CA ARG A 13 -1.72 8.66 -14.50
C ARG A 13 -2.54 9.01 -13.26
N LEU A 14 -1.94 8.89 -12.07
CA LEU A 14 -2.64 9.16 -10.81
C LEU A 14 -2.82 10.66 -10.55
N HIS A 15 -2.02 11.53 -11.17
CA HIS A 15 -2.22 12.98 -11.08
C HIS A 15 -3.56 13.44 -11.69
N ALA A 16 -4.18 12.64 -12.54
CA ALA A 16 -5.54 12.90 -13.03
C ALA A 16 -6.62 12.70 -11.94
N PHE A 17 -6.29 12.01 -10.83
CA PHE A 17 -7.24 11.63 -9.78
C PHE A 17 -6.89 12.20 -8.40
N ALA A 18 -5.63 12.61 -8.18
CA ALA A 18 -5.18 13.20 -6.92
C ALA A 18 -4.10 14.25 -7.17
N LYS A 19 -4.21 15.40 -6.50
CA LYS A 19 -3.21 16.48 -6.54
C LYS A 19 -1.90 16.03 -5.89
N ASN A 20 -1.98 15.39 -4.73
CA ASN A 20 -0.80 15.00 -3.96
C ASN A 20 -0.41 13.53 -4.19
N VAL A 21 0.35 13.27 -5.26
CA VAL A 21 0.90 11.92 -5.52
C VAL A 21 2.38 11.86 -5.13
N ILE A 22 2.69 11.11 -4.07
CA ILE A 22 4.03 10.97 -3.50
C ILE A 22 4.62 9.61 -3.85
N LEU A 23 5.83 9.58 -4.42
CA LEU A 23 6.54 8.34 -4.76
C LEU A 23 7.69 8.08 -3.78
N LEU A 24 7.59 6.99 -3.03
CA LEU A 24 8.66 6.45 -2.18
C LEU A 24 9.34 5.29 -2.90
N ARG A 25 10.66 5.40 -3.15
CA ARG A 25 11.44 4.34 -3.83
C ARG A 25 12.73 4.02 -3.07
N GLY A 26 13.19 2.79 -3.22
CA GLY A 26 14.48 2.36 -2.67
C GLY A 26 15.63 3.17 -3.28
N GLY A 27 16.73 3.28 -2.54
CA GLY A 27 17.89 4.08 -2.95
C GLY A 27 17.76 5.59 -2.67
N MET A 28 16.71 6.04 -1.98
CA MET A 28 16.62 7.41 -1.48
C MET A 28 17.51 7.61 -0.26
N GLY A 29 18.33 8.66 -0.28
CA GLY A 29 19.16 9.07 0.86
C GLY A 29 18.32 9.54 2.05
N LYS A 30 18.94 9.70 3.22
CA LYS A 30 18.29 10.20 4.44
C LYS A 30 17.56 11.54 4.21
N LYS A 31 18.26 12.53 3.65
CA LYS A 31 17.70 13.86 3.35
C LYS A 31 16.45 13.81 2.45
N GLN A 32 16.48 12.97 1.41
CA GLN A 32 15.34 12.83 0.49
C GLN A 32 14.13 12.20 1.20
N ARG A 33 14.35 11.21 2.07
CA ARG A 33 13.27 10.60 2.87
C ARG A 33 12.67 11.60 3.86
N GLU A 34 13.51 12.42 4.50
CA GLU A 34 13.07 13.49 5.40
C GLU A 34 12.25 14.55 4.67
N ALA A 35 12.71 15.00 3.49
CA ALA A 35 11.96 15.95 2.66
C ALA A 35 10.58 15.41 2.25
N LEU A 36 10.50 14.13 1.87
CA LEU A 36 9.22 13.51 1.53
C LEU A 36 8.29 13.38 2.74
N ARG A 37 8.83 13.08 3.93
CA ARG A 37 8.03 13.07 5.17
C ARG A 37 7.50 14.46 5.49
N ALA A 38 8.34 15.49 5.36
CA ALA A 38 7.91 16.88 5.55
C ALA A 38 6.82 17.27 4.54
N GLN A 39 6.97 16.89 3.27
CA GLN A 39 5.95 17.11 2.24
C GLN A 39 4.62 16.41 2.58
N ILE A 40 4.67 15.16 3.05
CA ILE A 40 3.47 14.41 3.45
C ILE A 40 2.79 15.09 4.65
N ALA A 41 3.57 15.52 5.63
CA ALA A 41 3.07 16.22 6.81
C ALA A 41 2.48 17.61 6.49
N SER A 42 2.97 18.28 5.44
CA SER A 42 2.48 19.62 5.05
C SER A 42 1.16 19.61 4.28
N ILE A 43 0.69 18.45 3.80
CA ILE A 43 -0.58 18.36 3.06
C ILE A 43 -1.76 18.52 4.03
N PRO A 44 -2.65 19.51 3.85
CA PRO A 44 -3.82 19.75 4.70
C PRO A 44 -4.79 18.55 4.80
N ASP A 45 -5.57 18.49 5.88
CA ASP A 45 -6.51 17.39 6.20
C ASP A 45 -7.65 17.21 5.22
N ASP A 46 -8.06 18.29 4.58
CA ASP A 46 -9.09 18.38 3.55
C ASP A 46 -8.57 18.05 2.14
N GLN A 47 -7.27 17.80 1.97
CA GLN A 47 -6.68 17.46 0.68
C GLN A 47 -6.35 15.98 0.55
N GLU A 48 -6.66 15.44 -0.63
CA GLU A 48 -6.38 14.06 -0.98
C GLU A 48 -4.87 13.81 -1.16
N ARG A 49 -4.42 12.61 -0.79
CA ARG A 49 -3.04 12.16 -0.96
C ARG A 49 -2.97 10.72 -1.41
N VAL A 50 -2.04 10.41 -2.31
CA VAL A 50 -1.76 9.05 -2.77
C VAL A 50 -0.28 8.78 -2.61
N ILE A 51 0.06 7.74 -1.86
CA ILE A 51 1.44 7.34 -1.60
C ILE A 51 1.72 6.04 -2.35
N ILE A 52 2.69 6.08 -3.26
CA ILE A 52 3.15 4.93 -4.02
C ILE A 52 4.49 4.50 -3.43
N ALA A 53 4.55 3.29 -2.88
CA ALA A 53 5.76 2.78 -2.25
C ALA A 53 6.01 1.30 -2.57
N THR A 54 7.26 0.87 -2.40
CA THR A 54 7.56 -0.55 -2.27
C THR A 54 7.29 -1.02 -0.87
N GLY A 55 6.90 -2.28 -0.72
CA GLY A 55 6.58 -2.85 0.59
C GLY A 55 7.60 -2.59 1.71
N LYS A 56 8.90 -2.67 1.43
CA LYS A 56 9.96 -2.38 2.41
C LYS A 56 9.85 -0.97 3.01
N LEU A 57 9.49 0.01 2.21
CA LEU A 57 9.44 1.42 2.63
C LEU A 57 8.19 1.76 3.43
N ILE A 58 7.07 1.05 3.19
CA ILE A 58 5.89 1.16 4.05
C ILE A 58 6.17 0.44 5.38
N GLY A 59 6.90 -0.67 5.36
CA GLY A 59 7.24 -1.44 6.56
C GLY A 59 8.15 -0.71 7.55
N GLU A 60 9.14 0.05 7.06
CA GLU A 60 10.18 0.68 7.88
C GLU A 60 9.93 2.18 8.12
N GLY A 61 9.39 2.52 9.30
CA GLY A 61 9.36 3.91 9.79
C GLY A 61 8.49 4.89 9.00
N PHE A 62 7.52 4.40 8.20
CA PHE A 62 6.53 5.25 7.54
C PHE A 62 5.32 5.47 8.45
N ASP A 63 5.17 6.66 9.00
CA ASP A 63 4.11 6.97 9.95
C ASP A 63 3.22 8.09 9.43
N ASP A 64 1.99 7.73 9.06
CA ASP A 64 0.95 8.65 8.62
C ASP A 64 -0.40 8.11 9.10
N SER A 65 -0.95 8.72 10.15
CA SER A 65 -2.22 8.31 10.74
C SER A 65 -3.41 8.58 9.84
N ARG A 66 -3.27 9.39 8.78
CA ARG A 66 -4.39 9.70 7.87
C ARG A 66 -4.70 8.58 6.88
N LEU A 67 -3.75 7.69 6.63
CA LEU A 67 -3.97 6.60 5.69
C LEU A 67 -5.06 5.65 6.18
N ASP A 68 -6.08 5.47 5.35
CA ASP A 68 -7.23 4.58 5.58
C ASP A 68 -7.28 3.42 4.58
N THR A 69 -6.64 3.55 3.42
CA THR A 69 -6.80 2.63 2.29
C THR A 69 -5.45 2.11 1.79
N LEU A 70 -5.35 0.79 1.61
CA LEU A 70 -4.21 0.13 0.98
C LEU A 70 -4.62 -0.57 -0.31
N PHE A 71 -3.93 -0.25 -1.40
CA PHE A 71 -3.99 -0.99 -2.65
C PHE A 71 -2.80 -1.95 -2.72
N LEU A 72 -3.02 -3.23 -2.43
CA LEU A 72 -2.02 -4.27 -2.53
C LEU A 72 -1.96 -4.79 -3.97
N VAL A 73 -1.09 -4.17 -4.77
CA VAL A 73 -0.96 -4.43 -6.21
C VAL A 73 0.16 -5.40 -6.60
N HIS A 74 0.76 -6.07 -5.61
CA HIS A 74 1.80 -7.07 -5.83
C HIS A 74 1.64 -8.24 -4.86
N PRO A 75 2.01 -9.46 -5.27
CA PRO A 75 1.82 -10.63 -4.43
C PRO A 75 2.76 -10.58 -3.22
N ILE A 76 2.21 -10.79 -2.02
CA ILE A 76 2.94 -11.02 -0.76
C ILE A 76 2.38 -12.25 -0.05
N SER A 77 3.26 -13.00 0.61
CA SER A 77 2.89 -14.22 1.36
C SER A 77 3.09 -14.10 2.86
N TRP A 78 3.94 -13.16 3.30
CA TRP A 78 4.34 -13.09 4.69
C TRP A 78 3.32 -12.29 5.51
N THR A 79 2.65 -12.97 6.43
CA THR A 79 1.59 -12.40 7.27
C THR A 79 2.09 -11.23 8.12
N GLY A 80 3.35 -11.27 8.58
CA GLY A 80 3.93 -10.19 9.37
C GLY A 80 4.00 -8.86 8.61
N THR A 81 4.37 -8.88 7.33
CA THR A 81 4.33 -7.69 6.47
C THR A 81 2.92 -7.17 6.31
N LEU A 82 1.94 -8.05 6.09
CA LEU A 82 0.55 -7.64 5.92
C LEU A 82 -0.01 -6.98 7.19
N GLN A 83 0.31 -7.55 8.36
CA GLN A 83 -0.03 -6.98 9.66
C GLN A 83 0.64 -5.63 9.89
N GLN A 84 1.90 -5.45 9.49
CA GLN A 84 2.57 -4.16 9.56
C GLN A 84 1.88 -3.10 8.71
N TYR A 85 1.43 -3.44 7.50
CA TYR A 85 0.72 -2.49 6.64
C TYR A 85 -0.65 -2.14 7.20
N ALA A 86 -1.46 -3.14 7.54
CA ALA A 86 -2.77 -2.96 8.13
C ALA A 86 -2.70 -2.17 9.45
N GLY A 87 -1.74 -2.49 10.32
CA GLY A 87 -1.54 -1.79 11.59
C GLY A 87 -1.23 -0.30 11.42
N ARG A 88 -0.58 0.11 10.33
CA ARG A 88 -0.36 1.53 10.03
C ARG A 88 -1.66 2.22 9.60
N LEU A 89 -2.55 1.52 8.90
CA LEU A 89 -3.86 2.05 8.54
C LEU A 89 -4.79 2.18 9.76
N HIS A 90 -4.66 1.30 10.77
CA HIS A 90 -5.52 1.33 11.95
C HIS A 90 -5.19 2.44 12.98
N ARG A 91 -4.22 3.31 12.70
CA ARG A 91 -3.95 4.46 13.56
C ARG A 91 -5.14 5.42 13.56
N SER A 92 -5.57 5.86 14.75
CA SER A 92 -6.71 6.76 14.87
C SER A 92 -6.45 8.12 14.21
N HIS A 93 -7.46 8.65 13.54
CA HIS A 93 -7.46 9.99 12.94
C HIS A 93 -8.89 10.52 12.88
N VAL A 94 -9.09 11.82 13.09
CA VAL A 94 -10.43 12.43 13.23
C VAL A 94 -11.31 12.20 12.01
N ASN A 95 -10.73 12.25 10.82
CA ASN A 95 -11.46 12.09 9.54
C ASN A 95 -11.47 10.64 9.02
N LYS A 96 -11.16 9.63 9.85
CA LYS A 96 -11.08 8.23 9.42
C LYS A 96 -12.30 7.45 9.87
N GLU A 97 -13.14 7.10 8.91
CA GLU A 97 -14.37 6.34 9.15
C GLU A 97 -14.14 4.83 9.11
N GLU A 98 -13.35 4.35 8.14
CA GLU A 98 -13.12 2.92 7.91
C GLU A 98 -11.72 2.67 7.35
N VAL A 99 -11.28 1.40 7.41
CA VAL A 99 -10.01 0.98 6.83
C VAL A 99 -10.26 -0.05 5.74
N LYS A 100 -9.76 0.21 4.54
CA LYS A 100 -9.96 -0.64 3.36
C LYS A 100 -8.65 -1.22 2.83
N ILE A 101 -8.71 -2.49 2.42
CA ILE A 101 -7.61 -3.14 1.70
C ILE A 101 -8.16 -3.70 0.39
N TYR A 102 -7.68 -3.19 -0.74
CA TYR A 102 -7.92 -3.74 -2.06
C TYR A 102 -6.74 -4.66 -2.43
N ASP A 103 -6.96 -5.98 -2.37
CA ASP A 103 -5.97 -7.01 -2.69
C ASP A 103 -6.12 -7.50 -4.14
N TYR A 104 -5.20 -7.10 -5.01
CA TYR A 104 -5.22 -7.48 -6.42
C TYR A 104 -4.52 -8.83 -6.61
N ILE A 105 -5.22 -9.75 -7.27
CA ILE A 105 -4.74 -11.09 -7.59
C ILE A 105 -4.63 -11.20 -9.11
N ASP A 106 -3.47 -11.66 -9.58
CA ASP A 106 -3.27 -11.98 -10.99
C ASP A 106 -3.62 -13.45 -11.25
N LEU A 107 -4.62 -13.66 -12.12
CA LEU A 107 -5.09 -14.97 -12.53
C LEU A 107 -4.78 -15.28 -14.01
N GLN A 108 -4.04 -14.40 -14.69
CA GLN A 108 -3.84 -14.49 -16.14
C GLN A 108 -2.69 -15.39 -16.55
N VAL A 109 -1.76 -15.73 -15.64
CA VAL A 109 -0.57 -16.53 -15.96
C VAL A 109 -0.72 -17.94 -15.39
N PRO A 110 -1.14 -18.95 -16.19
CA PRO A 110 -1.56 -20.25 -15.68
C PRO A 110 -0.49 -20.98 -14.86
N ILE A 111 0.79 -20.83 -15.26
CA ILE A 111 1.94 -21.45 -14.57
C ILE A 111 2.12 -20.87 -13.14
N GLN A 112 1.73 -19.60 -12.93
CA GLN A 112 1.89 -18.91 -11.64
C GLN A 112 0.63 -18.96 -10.78
N VAL A 113 -0.53 -19.25 -11.36
CA VAL A 113 -1.83 -19.30 -10.66
C VAL A 113 -1.78 -20.18 -9.40
N PRO A 114 -1.21 -21.41 -9.41
CA PRO A 114 -1.20 -22.25 -8.20
C PRO A 114 -0.45 -21.60 -7.04
N MET A 115 0.71 -21.01 -7.32
CA MET A 115 1.51 -20.29 -6.33
C MET A 115 0.77 -19.05 -5.84
N LEU A 116 0.32 -18.17 -6.74
CA LEU A 116 -0.35 -16.91 -6.39
C LEU A 116 -1.63 -17.15 -5.58
N MET A 117 -2.38 -18.20 -5.91
CA MET A 117 -3.56 -18.62 -5.15
C MET A 117 -3.18 -19.12 -3.75
N ALA A 118 -2.09 -19.88 -3.60
CA ALA A 118 -1.59 -20.26 -2.28
C ALA A 118 -1.15 -19.05 -1.44
N MET A 119 -0.55 -18.03 -2.06
CA MET A 119 -0.21 -16.76 -1.39
C MET A 119 -1.49 -16.03 -0.96
N PHE A 120 -2.50 -15.95 -1.83
CA PHE A 120 -3.78 -15.31 -1.52
C PHE A 120 -4.50 -16.00 -0.37
N LYS A 121 -4.56 -17.34 -0.36
CA LYS A 121 -5.10 -18.12 0.76
C LYS A 121 -4.45 -17.77 2.10
N LYS A 122 -3.13 -17.54 2.12
CA LYS A 122 -2.41 -17.08 3.32
C LYS A 122 -2.82 -15.66 3.72
N ARG A 123 -3.01 -14.76 2.77
CA ARG A 123 -3.49 -13.39 3.03
C ARG A 123 -4.92 -13.36 3.57
N VAL A 124 -5.84 -14.13 3.00
CA VAL A 124 -7.23 -14.29 3.51
C VAL A 124 -7.25 -14.69 4.99
N LYS A 125 -6.43 -15.68 5.37
CA LYS A 125 -6.27 -16.07 6.79
C LYS A 125 -5.73 -14.91 7.64
N GLY A 126 -4.78 -14.15 7.11
CA GLY A 126 -4.25 -12.94 7.75
C GLY A 126 -5.30 -11.86 7.96
N TYR A 127 -6.09 -11.53 6.94
CA TYR A 127 -7.18 -10.55 7.00
C TYR A 127 -8.21 -10.90 8.06
N ARG A 128 -8.68 -12.16 8.06
CA ARG A 128 -9.65 -12.65 9.05
C ARG A 128 -9.13 -12.55 10.49
N LYS A 129 -7.85 -12.91 10.71
CA LYS A 129 -7.21 -12.78 12.03
C LYS A 129 -7.13 -11.33 12.51
N MET A 130 -7.05 -10.37 11.58
CA MET A 130 -7.05 -8.93 11.87
C MET A 130 -8.45 -8.33 11.98
N GLY A 131 -9.52 -9.12 11.81
CA GLY A 131 -10.90 -8.65 11.90
C GLY A 131 -11.46 -8.04 10.60
N TYR A 132 -10.72 -8.10 9.49
CA TYR A 132 -11.25 -7.67 8.19
C TYR A 132 -12.33 -8.64 7.70
N GLN A 133 -13.38 -8.07 7.13
CA GLN A 133 -14.48 -8.78 6.47
C GLN A 133 -14.36 -8.67 4.94
N GLY A 134 -15.09 -9.51 4.19
CA GLY A 134 -15.12 -9.48 2.72
C GLY A 134 -13.94 -10.14 2.01
N ALA A 135 -12.95 -10.66 2.74
CA ALA A 135 -11.89 -11.50 2.17
C ALA A 135 -12.36 -12.96 2.08
N GLU A 136 -12.86 -13.35 0.91
CA GLU A 136 -13.38 -14.69 0.65
C GLU A 136 -12.70 -15.36 -0.55
N LEU A 137 -12.61 -16.69 -0.48
CA LEU A 137 -12.24 -17.55 -1.60
C LEU A 137 -13.56 -18.12 -2.08
N TYR A 138 -13.99 -17.73 -3.28
CA TYR A 138 -15.07 -18.40 -4.01
C TYR A 138 -14.56 -19.74 -4.57
#